data_AF-A0A0B1TM53-F1
#
_entry.id   AF-A0A0B1TM53-F1
#
_cell.length_a   1.000
_cell.length_b   1.000
_cell.length_c   1.000
_cell.angle_alpha   90.00
_cell.angle_beta   90.00
_cell.angle_gamma   90.00
#
_symmetry.space_group_name_H-M   'P 1'
#
loop_
_entity.id
_entity.type
_entity.pdbx_description
1 polymer ?
#
loop_
_entity_poly.entity_id
_entity_poly.type
_entity_poly.pdbx_seq_one_letter_code
_entity_poly.pdbx_strand_id
1 'polypeptide(L)'
;MAGLLLTPEELTIAFNTKCTQNVCNYDENEYGILVSPPHSTRVYRQPAVEQAFMLLLLLIALGEFFSSPALALADAATLNATKDNPQEFGKIRLFASVGWGLAMFVMGIGLDYSDTFRNHPCPTSNTTEKNYTLCFVMCSIFMCAAMLLATQFKFGDETARPDEVGGLVMDTRESEVSHVVAEKARARQVQADTASERPLWVAVKALANTHVIIYLASVTVMGFGAGVIFSFLYWHLQDLGGSPVLFGILSVVNHASEIVAYFFTFQIINKFGHVKVMYICLGVNVVRFLILSWLDNPWMVLPLQILQGFALATVWASASSYISLIAPPHIKSSAQYLLQLLYHGVGKGIGSIASGAVISVLGNGYVYYISKSFDASYKTLTEEYINSFEKPPRNVPGAQ
;
A
#
# COMPACT_ATOMS: atom_id res chain seq x y z
N MET A 1 -17.00 -19.78 -19.63
CA MET A 1 -16.78 -18.94 -18.43
C MET A 1 -17.98 -18.90 -17.47
N ALA A 2 -19.20 -19.30 -17.86
CA ALA A 2 -20.36 -19.32 -16.96
C ALA A 2 -20.52 -20.59 -16.09
N GLY A 3 -19.68 -21.62 -16.27
CA GLY A 3 -19.74 -22.89 -15.52
C GLY A 3 -18.54 -23.14 -14.59
N LEU A 4 -17.73 -22.11 -14.32
CA LEU A 4 -16.52 -22.20 -13.47
C LEU A 4 -16.68 -21.45 -12.13
N LEU A 5 -17.82 -20.77 -11.94
CA LEU A 5 -18.20 -20.16 -10.68
C LEU A 5 -19.28 -21.04 -10.08
N LEU A 6 -18.97 -21.69 -8.95
CA LEU A 6 -19.98 -22.36 -8.13
C LEU A 6 -21.16 -21.41 -7.93
N THR A 7 -22.36 -21.88 -8.22
CA THR A 7 -23.56 -21.07 -8.03
C THR A 7 -23.76 -20.78 -6.53
N PRO A 8 -24.41 -19.67 -6.14
CA PRO A 8 -24.65 -19.35 -4.73
C PRO A 8 -25.37 -20.48 -3.96
N GLU A 9 -26.17 -21.28 -4.67
CA GLU A 9 -26.87 -22.46 -4.15
C GLU A 9 -25.93 -23.65 -3.91
N GLU A 10 -24.85 -23.80 -4.69
CA GLU A 10 -23.82 -24.82 -4.45
C GLU A 10 -22.88 -24.44 -3.29
N LEU A 11 -22.80 -23.15 -2.94
CA LEU A 11 -21.91 -22.68 -1.87
C LEU A 11 -22.59 -22.68 -0.48
N THR A 12 -23.91 -22.52 -0.43
CA THR A 12 -24.65 -22.11 0.78
C THR A 12 -25.75 -23.09 1.17
N ILE A 13 -25.91 -23.37 2.47
CA ILE A 13 -27.09 -24.08 2.99
C ILE A 13 -27.95 -23.11 3.84
N ALA A 14 -29.27 -23.15 3.67
CA ALA A 14 -30.27 -22.27 4.29
C ALA A 14 -31.09 -22.96 5.39
N PHE A 15 -31.56 -22.25 6.45
CA PHE A 15 -32.29 -22.89 7.57
C PHE A 15 -33.55 -22.20 8.09
N ASN A 16 -34.47 -23.05 8.59
CA ASN A 16 -35.70 -22.68 9.31
C ASN A 16 -35.80 -23.40 10.68
N THR A 17 -35.79 -22.60 11.75
CA THR A 17 -36.25 -22.73 13.16
C THR A 17 -36.30 -24.05 13.98
N LYS A 18 -35.96 -25.26 13.53
CA LYS A 18 -35.84 -26.44 14.45
C LYS A 18 -34.62 -27.33 14.17
N CYS A 19 -33.45 -26.88 14.64
CA CYS A 19 -32.14 -27.38 14.21
C CYS A 19 -31.27 -27.88 15.38
N THR A 20 -30.31 -28.76 15.08
CA THR A 20 -29.10 -28.94 15.91
C THR A 20 -28.21 -27.72 15.69
N GLN A 21 -28.20 -26.84 16.70
CA GLN A 21 -27.54 -25.53 16.85
C GLN A 21 -27.50 -24.55 15.66
N ASN A 22 -27.37 -24.93 14.38
CA ASN A 22 -27.43 -24.05 13.22
C ASN A 22 -28.05 -24.64 11.94
N VAL A 23 -28.20 -25.97 11.81
CA VAL A 23 -28.62 -26.65 10.56
C VAL A 23 -29.66 -27.74 10.86
N CYS A 24 -30.71 -27.82 10.07
CA CYS A 24 -31.78 -28.81 10.21
C CYS A 24 -31.58 -29.92 9.18
N ASN A 25 -31.73 -31.20 9.56
CA ASN A 25 -31.45 -32.36 8.70
C ASN A 25 -30.02 -32.39 8.13
N TYR A 26 -29.02 -32.04 8.94
CA TYR A 26 -27.61 -32.15 8.57
C TYR A 26 -27.15 -33.61 8.53
N ASP A 27 -26.60 -34.05 7.38
CA ASP A 27 -25.82 -35.28 7.29
C ASP A 27 -24.36 -34.93 6.96
N GLU A 28 -23.46 -35.18 7.89
CA GLU A 28 -22.02 -34.92 7.74
C GLU A 28 -21.40 -35.75 6.59
N ASN A 29 -21.97 -36.92 6.28
CA ASN A 29 -21.48 -37.78 5.19
C ASN A 29 -21.85 -37.25 3.80
N GLU A 30 -22.94 -36.47 3.71
CA GLU A 30 -23.42 -35.90 2.45
C GLU A 30 -22.88 -34.47 2.23
N TYR A 31 -22.82 -33.66 3.29
CA TYR A 31 -22.54 -32.23 3.18
C TYR A 31 -21.16 -31.80 3.68
N GLY A 32 -20.45 -32.66 4.43
CA GLY A 32 -19.13 -32.37 5.01
C GLY A 32 -19.13 -31.22 6.02
N ILE A 33 -17.94 -30.85 6.52
CA ILE A 33 -17.77 -29.84 7.56
C ILE A 33 -18.30 -28.47 7.09
N LEU A 34 -19.12 -27.84 7.94
CA LEU A 34 -19.70 -26.52 7.72
C LEU A 34 -18.94 -25.44 8.50
N VAL A 35 -18.78 -24.27 7.88
CA VAL A 35 -18.17 -23.08 8.48
C VAL A 35 -19.11 -21.88 8.38
N SER A 36 -19.11 -21.02 9.41
CA SER A 36 -19.90 -19.78 9.45
C SER A 36 -19.00 -18.57 9.72
N PRO A 37 -19.06 -17.51 8.91
CA PRO A 37 -18.38 -16.26 9.19
C PRO A 37 -19.04 -15.50 10.36
N PRO A 38 -18.30 -14.69 11.12
CA PRO A 38 -18.85 -13.94 12.27
C PRO A 38 -19.99 -12.97 11.90
N HIS A 39 -19.94 -12.41 10.69
CA HIS A 39 -20.87 -11.37 10.20
C HIS A 39 -21.84 -11.90 9.13
N SER A 40 -22.08 -13.21 9.09
CA SER A 40 -22.93 -13.87 8.09
C SER A 40 -23.91 -14.83 8.75
N THR A 41 -25.18 -14.72 8.36
CA THR A 41 -26.27 -15.63 8.75
C THR A 41 -26.25 -16.95 7.96
N ARG A 42 -25.43 -17.03 6.91
CA ARG A 42 -25.23 -18.20 6.07
C ARG A 42 -24.06 -19.06 6.55
N VAL A 43 -24.24 -20.38 6.45
CA VAL A 43 -23.16 -21.37 6.59
C VAL A 43 -22.73 -21.88 5.23
N TYR A 44 -21.45 -22.21 5.12
CA TYR A 44 -20.82 -22.66 3.88
C TYR A 44 -20.16 -24.00 4.08
N ARG A 45 -20.08 -24.81 3.02
CA ARG A 45 -19.31 -26.05 3.01
C ARG A 45 -17.82 -25.72 2.94
N GLN A 46 -17.03 -26.26 3.87
CA GLN A 46 -15.58 -25.99 3.91
C GLN A 46 -14.86 -26.32 2.58
N PRO A 47 -15.09 -27.48 1.93
CA PRO A 47 -14.44 -27.78 0.65
C PRO A 47 -14.78 -26.78 -0.46
N ALA A 48 -16.02 -26.26 -0.47
CA ALA A 48 -16.45 -25.28 -1.46
C ALA A 48 -15.80 -23.91 -1.22
N VAL A 49 -15.62 -23.52 0.05
CA VAL A 49 -14.87 -22.31 0.43
C VAL A 49 -13.41 -22.42 0.03
N GLU A 50 -12.76 -23.56 0.27
CA GLU A 50 -11.37 -23.80 -0.13
C GLU A 50 -11.19 -23.74 -1.66
N GLN A 51 -12.11 -24.32 -2.42
CA GLN A 51 -12.11 -24.23 -3.88
C GLN A 51 -12.30 -22.78 -4.38
N ALA A 52 -13.27 -22.06 -3.82
CA ALA A 52 -13.50 -20.66 -4.16
C ALA A 52 -12.29 -19.79 -3.81
N PHE A 53 -11.64 -20.03 -2.67
CA PHE A 53 -10.41 -19.36 -2.27
C PHE A 53 -9.29 -19.59 -3.29
N MET A 54 -9.04 -20.83 -3.70
CA MET A 54 -7.99 -21.14 -4.69
C MET A 54 -8.26 -20.48 -6.05
N LEU A 55 -9.52 -20.44 -6.48
CA LEU A 55 -9.93 -19.76 -7.70
C LEU A 55 -9.72 -18.25 -7.61
N LEU A 56 -10.14 -17.63 -6.51
CA LEU A 56 -9.96 -16.19 -6.27
C LEU A 56 -8.48 -15.82 -6.17
N LEU A 57 -7.67 -16.64 -5.50
CA LEU A 57 -6.23 -16.45 -5.40
C LEU A 57 -5.59 -16.44 -6.79
N LEU A 58 -5.93 -17.41 -7.64
CA LEU A 58 -5.42 -17.47 -9.02
C LEU A 58 -5.86 -16.25 -9.82
N LEU A 59 -7.15 -15.87 -9.75
CA LEU A 59 -7.71 -14.74 -10.49
C LEU A 59 -7.04 -13.41 -10.08
N ILE A 60 -6.89 -13.19 -8.77
CA ILE A 60 -6.25 -11.98 -8.24
C ILE A 60 -4.77 -11.97 -8.60
N ALA A 61 -4.05 -13.09 -8.49
CA ALA A 61 -2.65 -13.16 -8.85
C ALA A 61 -2.41 -12.83 -10.33
N LEU A 62 -3.24 -13.37 -11.23
CA LEU A 62 -3.19 -13.02 -12.65
C LEU A 62 -3.56 -11.55 -12.88
N GLY A 63 -4.61 -11.06 -12.22
CA GLY A 63 -5.06 -9.67 -12.32
C GLY A 63 -3.98 -8.67 -11.91
N GLU A 64 -3.35 -8.88 -10.76
CA GLU A 64 -2.25 -8.04 -10.25
C GLU A 64 -1.00 -8.10 -11.13
N PHE A 65 -0.69 -9.27 -11.70
CA PHE A 65 0.43 -9.41 -12.62
C PHE A 65 0.26 -8.52 -13.86
N PHE A 66 -0.94 -8.50 -14.45
CA PHE A 66 -1.23 -7.66 -15.62
C PHE A 66 -1.48 -6.18 -15.28
N SER A 67 -2.00 -5.87 -14.08
CA SER A 67 -2.25 -4.49 -13.66
C SER A 67 -0.99 -3.74 -13.25
N SER A 68 0.00 -4.44 -12.69
CA SER A 68 1.25 -3.86 -12.17
C SER A 68 1.99 -2.91 -13.15
N PRO A 69 2.27 -3.29 -14.42
CA PRO A 69 2.94 -2.39 -15.36
C PRO A 69 2.04 -1.24 -15.87
N ALA A 70 0.71 -1.33 -15.73
CA ALA A 70 -0.21 -0.37 -16.31
C ALA A 70 -0.03 1.04 -15.73
N LEU A 71 0.16 1.15 -14.41
CA LEU A 71 0.37 2.45 -13.75
C LEU A 71 1.70 3.09 -14.18
N ALA A 72 2.78 2.30 -14.27
CA ALA A 72 4.08 2.80 -14.71
C ALA A 72 4.07 3.25 -16.18
N LEU A 73 3.37 2.52 -17.06
CA LEU A 73 3.21 2.89 -18.46
C LEU A 73 2.36 4.16 -18.60
N ALA A 74 1.29 4.29 -17.83
CA ALA A 74 0.45 5.50 -17.82
C ALA A 74 1.23 6.73 -17.32
N ASP A 75 2.02 6.59 -16.26
CA ASP A 75 2.90 7.64 -15.75
C ASP A 75 3.93 8.05 -16.82
N ALA A 76 4.58 7.10 -17.48
CA ALA A 76 5.58 7.37 -18.52
C ALA A 76 4.96 8.09 -19.74
N ALA A 77 3.80 7.64 -20.22
CA ALA A 77 3.09 8.29 -21.32
C ALA A 77 2.69 9.73 -20.97
N THR A 78 2.22 9.94 -19.74
CA THR A 78 1.81 11.27 -19.25
C THR A 78 3.02 12.19 -19.07
N LEU A 79 4.12 11.70 -18.52
CA LEU A 79 5.37 12.46 -18.37
C LEU A 79 5.89 12.93 -19.73
N ASN A 80 5.89 12.06 -20.74
CA ASN A 80 6.28 12.40 -22.10
C ASN A 80 5.36 13.46 -22.72
N ALA A 81 4.06 13.39 -22.47
CA ALA A 81 3.10 14.41 -22.93
C ALA A 81 3.32 15.78 -22.25
N THR A 82 3.84 15.80 -21.02
CA THR A 82 4.15 17.02 -20.26
C THR A 82 5.65 17.39 -20.27
N LYS A 83 6.43 16.88 -21.24
CA LYS A 83 7.89 17.09 -21.27
C LYS A 83 8.30 18.56 -21.26
N ASP A 84 7.52 19.42 -21.90
CA ASP A 84 7.79 20.85 -22.02
C ASP A 84 7.48 21.62 -20.72
N ASN A 85 6.55 21.10 -19.90
CA ASN A 85 6.22 21.66 -18.59
C ASN A 85 6.06 20.56 -17.52
N PRO A 86 7.18 20.01 -17.00
CA PRO A 86 7.15 18.88 -16.06
C PRO A 86 6.37 19.14 -14.76
N GLN A 87 6.18 20.41 -14.37
CA GLN A 87 5.39 20.76 -13.18
C GLN A 87 3.90 20.45 -13.35
N GLU A 88 3.39 20.35 -14.57
CA GLU A 88 1.98 19.99 -14.84
C GLU A 88 1.70 18.51 -14.56
N PHE A 89 2.71 17.65 -14.66
CA PHE A 89 2.57 16.23 -14.32
C PHE A 89 2.04 16.04 -12.90
N GLY A 90 2.54 16.83 -11.94
CA GLY A 90 2.08 16.80 -10.56
C GLY A 90 0.58 17.11 -10.42
N LYS A 91 0.05 18.02 -11.24
CA LYS A 91 -1.39 18.34 -11.28
C LYS A 91 -2.21 17.20 -11.87
N ILE A 92 -1.70 16.51 -12.89
CA ILE A 92 -2.38 15.34 -13.48
C ILE A 92 -2.46 14.21 -12.45
N ARG A 93 -1.32 13.90 -11.81
CA ARG A 93 -1.24 12.86 -10.77
C ARG A 93 -2.14 13.16 -9.58
N LEU A 94 -2.33 14.44 -9.24
CA LEU A 94 -3.26 14.88 -8.20
C LEU A 94 -4.70 14.38 -8.45
N PHE A 95 -5.18 14.47 -9.69
CA PHE A 95 -6.53 14.02 -10.05
C PHE A 95 -6.71 12.51 -9.89
N ALA A 96 -5.64 11.71 -9.96
CA ALA A 96 -5.71 10.28 -9.67
C ALA A 96 -6.08 10.02 -8.19
N SER A 97 -5.45 10.73 -7.25
CA SER A 97 -5.78 10.64 -5.82
C SER A 97 -7.21 11.11 -5.51
N VAL A 98 -7.67 12.18 -6.19
CA VAL A 98 -9.06 12.66 -6.07
C VAL A 98 -10.05 11.60 -6.59
N GLY A 99 -9.75 10.99 -7.74
CA GLY A 99 -10.57 9.92 -8.32
C GLY A 99 -10.70 8.71 -7.41
N TRP A 100 -9.60 8.26 -6.79
CA TRP A 100 -9.63 7.14 -5.86
C TRP A 100 -10.46 7.44 -4.62
N GLY A 101 -10.24 8.60 -3.98
CA GLY A 101 -11.03 9.02 -2.82
C GLY A 101 -12.53 9.09 -3.14
N LEU A 102 -12.90 9.73 -4.25
CA LEU A 102 -14.28 9.87 -4.68
C LEU A 102 -14.94 8.52 -5.01
N ALA A 103 -14.25 7.64 -5.74
CA ALA A 103 -14.77 6.33 -6.10
C ALA A 103 -15.04 5.48 -4.85
N MET A 104 -14.10 5.43 -3.90
CA MET A 104 -14.27 4.71 -2.64
C MET A 104 -15.42 5.27 -1.81
N PHE A 105 -15.60 6.59 -1.79
CA PHE A 105 -16.71 7.22 -1.07
C PHE A 105 -18.07 6.88 -1.67
N VAL A 106 -18.22 7.02 -2.99
CA VAL A 106 -19.45 6.69 -3.71
C VAL A 106 -19.78 5.20 -3.55
N MET A 107 -18.77 4.33 -3.67
CA MET A 107 -18.96 2.88 -3.45
C MET A 107 -19.30 2.55 -2.00
N GLY A 108 -18.72 3.25 -1.02
CA GLY A 108 -19.06 3.10 0.39
C GLY A 108 -20.52 3.44 0.69
N ILE A 109 -21.04 4.54 0.13
CA ILE A 109 -22.46 4.90 0.20
C ILE A 109 -23.32 3.82 -0.48
N GLY A 110 -22.97 3.44 -1.72
CA GLY A 110 -23.72 2.43 -2.47
C GLY A 110 -23.81 1.09 -1.74
N LEU A 111 -22.71 0.65 -1.10
CA LEU A 111 -22.68 -0.56 -0.29
C LEU A 111 -23.52 -0.43 0.97
N ASP A 112 -23.52 0.72 1.64
CA ASP A 112 -24.28 0.87 2.89
C ASP A 112 -25.79 0.85 2.65
N TYR A 113 -26.24 1.36 1.52
CA TYR A 113 -27.64 1.26 1.06
C TYR A 113 -27.94 -0.02 0.26
N SER A 114 -26.96 -0.91 0.04
CA SER A 114 -27.21 -2.16 -0.68
C SER A 114 -27.91 -3.16 0.24
N ASP A 115 -29.09 -3.61 -0.19
CA ASP A 115 -29.79 -4.70 0.48
C ASP A 115 -29.08 -6.04 0.25
N THR A 116 -29.23 -6.96 1.19
CA THR A 116 -28.88 -8.38 1.02
C THR A 116 -29.50 -8.97 -0.26
N PHE A 117 -28.88 -9.99 -0.83
CA PHE A 117 -29.35 -10.67 -2.05
C PHE A 117 -30.86 -10.95 -2.03
N ARG A 118 -31.56 -10.69 -3.15
CA ARG A 118 -33.00 -10.94 -3.30
C ARG A 118 -33.43 -12.36 -2.92
N ASN A 119 -32.54 -13.34 -3.08
CA ASN A 119 -32.77 -14.74 -2.71
C ASN A 119 -32.24 -15.04 -1.29
N HIS A 120 -32.45 -14.13 -0.33
CA HIS A 120 -32.03 -14.37 1.04
C HIS A 120 -33.01 -15.36 1.70
N PRO A 121 -32.53 -16.53 2.18
CA PRO A 121 -33.41 -17.57 2.70
C PRO A 121 -34.05 -17.24 4.06
N CYS A 122 -33.51 -16.24 4.78
CA CYS A 122 -33.96 -15.83 6.11
C CYS A 122 -34.47 -14.37 6.09
N PRO A 123 -35.33 -13.95 7.06
CA PRO A 123 -35.75 -12.55 7.19
C PRO A 123 -34.54 -11.62 7.39
N THR A 124 -34.44 -10.58 6.57
CA THR A 124 -33.27 -9.69 6.46
C THR A 124 -33.33 -8.45 7.36
N SER A 125 -34.31 -8.37 8.27
CA SER A 125 -34.62 -7.15 9.01
C SER A 125 -33.55 -6.71 10.02
N ASN A 126 -32.58 -7.56 10.37
CA ASN A 126 -31.53 -7.31 11.36
C ASN A 126 -30.14 -7.82 10.93
N THR A 127 -29.87 -7.99 9.63
CA THR A 127 -28.57 -8.48 9.15
C THR A 127 -27.62 -7.33 8.80
N THR A 128 -26.32 -7.51 9.09
CA THR A 128 -25.23 -6.58 8.71
C THR A 128 -24.61 -6.92 7.35
N GLU A 129 -25.15 -7.93 6.67
CA GLU A 129 -24.67 -8.40 5.37
C GLU A 129 -24.93 -7.36 4.28
N LYS A 130 -23.92 -7.12 3.43
CA LYS A 130 -23.98 -6.18 2.30
C LYS A 130 -23.78 -6.91 0.97
N ASN A 131 -24.35 -6.37 -0.10
CA ASN A 131 -24.25 -6.98 -1.43
C ASN A 131 -23.07 -6.41 -2.23
N TYR A 132 -21.96 -7.13 -2.18
CA TYR A 132 -20.73 -6.77 -2.89
C TYR A 132 -20.79 -6.95 -4.42
N THR A 133 -21.85 -7.53 -4.99
CA THR A 133 -22.04 -7.57 -6.45
C THR A 133 -22.05 -6.16 -7.05
N LEU A 134 -22.54 -5.17 -6.30
CA LEU A 134 -22.47 -3.76 -6.69
C LEU A 134 -21.02 -3.32 -7.01
N CYS A 135 -20.05 -3.74 -6.19
CA CYS A 135 -18.64 -3.41 -6.41
C CYS A 135 -18.10 -4.04 -7.69
N PHE A 136 -18.42 -5.30 -7.98
CA PHE A 136 -17.95 -5.98 -9.18
C PHE A 136 -18.54 -5.39 -10.46
N VAL A 137 -19.82 -5.01 -10.44
CA VAL A 137 -20.48 -4.35 -11.57
C VAL A 137 -19.87 -2.98 -11.83
N MET A 138 -19.74 -2.15 -10.79
CA MET A 138 -19.16 -0.82 -10.91
C MET A 138 -17.68 -0.86 -11.34
N CYS A 139 -16.91 -1.80 -10.79
CA CYS A 139 -15.53 -2.04 -11.22
C CYS A 139 -15.47 -2.42 -12.71
N SER A 140 -16.38 -3.28 -13.18
CA SER A 140 -16.45 -3.66 -14.60
C SER A 140 -16.77 -2.46 -15.50
N ILE A 141 -17.69 -1.58 -15.09
CA ILE A 141 -18.00 -0.33 -15.81
C ILE A 141 -16.77 0.58 -15.88
N PHE A 142 -16.08 0.80 -14.76
CA PHE A 142 -14.87 1.62 -14.74
C PHE A 142 -13.73 1.03 -15.57
N MET A 143 -13.55 -0.30 -15.55
CA MET A 143 -12.54 -0.97 -16.35
C MET A 143 -12.85 -0.89 -17.85
N CYS A 144 -14.12 -1.01 -18.26
CA CYS A 144 -14.52 -0.78 -19.65
C CYS A 144 -14.29 0.67 -20.09
N ALA A 145 -14.63 1.65 -19.25
CA ALA A 145 -14.36 3.06 -19.53
C ALA A 145 -12.85 3.34 -19.62
N ALA A 146 -12.06 2.80 -18.70
CA ALA A 146 -10.60 2.91 -18.73
C ALA A 146 -10.00 2.28 -19.99
N MET A 147 -10.51 1.13 -20.42
CA MET A 147 -10.10 0.49 -21.67
C MET A 147 -10.43 1.35 -22.90
N LEU A 148 -11.62 1.94 -22.98
CA LEU A 148 -11.99 2.85 -24.06
C LEU A 148 -11.07 4.08 -24.10
N LEU A 149 -10.75 4.66 -22.94
CA LEU A 149 -9.79 5.76 -22.85
C LEU A 149 -8.37 5.31 -23.23
N ALA A 150 -7.95 4.11 -22.82
CA ALA A 150 -6.66 3.53 -23.15
C ALA A 150 -6.46 3.42 -24.67
N THR A 151 -7.50 3.10 -25.45
CA THR A 151 -7.41 3.06 -26.92
C THR A 151 -7.11 4.41 -27.58
N GLN A 152 -7.32 5.52 -26.85
CA GLN A 152 -7.02 6.86 -27.35
C GLN A 152 -5.56 7.27 -27.13
N PHE A 153 -4.79 6.53 -26.32
CA PHE A 153 -3.36 6.80 -26.14
C PHE A 153 -2.63 6.46 -27.43
N LYS A 154 -2.07 7.49 -28.08
CA LYS A 154 -1.21 7.34 -29.24
C LYS A 154 0.25 7.26 -28.79
N PHE A 155 0.82 6.06 -28.87
CA PHE A 155 2.26 5.86 -28.74
C PHE A 155 2.86 6.09 -30.14
N GLY A 156 3.30 7.31 -30.43
CA GLY A 156 3.97 7.65 -31.71
C GLY A 156 5.45 7.24 -31.69
N ASP A 157 6.09 7.13 -32.85
CA ASP A 157 7.53 6.79 -32.99
C ASP A 157 8.48 7.78 -32.29
N GLU A 158 8.01 8.97 -31.90
CA GLU A 158 8.72 9.94 -31.04
C GLU A 158 8.53 9.69 -29.53
N THR A 159 7.93 8.57 -29.12
CA THR A 159 8.07 8.13 -27.72
C THR A 159 9.53 7.79 -27.49
N ALA A 160 10.22 8.70 -26.80
CA ALA A 160 11.54 8.51 -26.24
C ALA A 160 11.64 7.06 -25.74
N ARG A 161 12.67 6.33 -26.18
CA ARG A 161 12.87 4.94 -25.74
C ARG A 161 12.89 4.91 -24.20
N PRO A 162 12.60 3.77 -23.53
CA PRO A 162 12.59 3.71 -22.06
C PRO A 162 13.88 4.23 -21.40
N ASP A 163 14.99 4.22 -22.14
CA ASP A 163 16.31 4.77 -21.85
C ASP A 163 16.46 6.29 -22.08
N GLU A 164 15.59 6.92 -22.86
CA GLU A 164 15.56 8.36 -23.19
C GLU A 164 14.51 9.16 -22.39
N VAL A 165 13.57 8.53 -21.69
CA VAL A 165 12.62 9.21 -20.78
C VAL A 165 13.41 9.72 -19.55
N GLY A 166 14.05 10.87 -19.72
CA GLY A 166 14.96 11.50 -18.76
C GLY A 166 14.29 12.17 -17.57
N GLY A 167 13.03 11.84 -17.26
CA GLY A 167 12.30 12.43 -16.14
C GLY A 167 11.46 11.40 -15.42
N LEU A 168 11.88 11.00 -14.22
CA LEU A 168 11.02 10.29 -13.27
C LEU A 168 10.04 11.28 -12.62
N VAL A 169 8.96 10.74 -12.04
CA VAL A 169 7.97 11.54 -11.30
C VAL A 169 8.62 12.48 -10.29
N MET A 170 9.62 12.01 -9.53
CA MET A 170 10.34 12.86 -8.59
C MET A 170 11.37 13.78 -9.24
N ASP A 171 11.87 13.46 -10.43
CA ASP A 171 12.82 14.34 -11.12
C ASP A 171 12.15 15.68 -11.49
N THR A 172 10.83 15.68 -11.70
CA THR A 172 10.04 16.92 -11.91
C THR A 172 10.14 17.91 -10.73
N ARG A 173 10.49 17.42 -9.54
CA ARG A 173 10.60 18.20 -8.30
C ARG A 173 11.98 18.09 -7.64
N GLU A 174 12.97 17.47 -8.29
CA GLU A 174 14.34 17.30 -7.74
C GLU A 174 14.99 18.67 -7.46
N SER A 175 14.63 19.71 -8.23
CA SER A 175 15.09 21.09 -8.02
C SER A 175 14.61 21.74 -6.72
N GLU A 176 13.56 21.23 -6.08
CA GLU A 176 13.09 21.72 -4.77
C GLU A 176 13.99 21.23 -3.62
N VAL A 177 14.86 20.25 -3.86
CA VAL A 177 15.83 19.77 -2.86
C VAL A 177 16.99 20.76 -2.76
N SER A 178 17.28 21.23 -1.55
CA SER A 178 18.37 22.17 -1.31
C SER A 178 19.72 21.55 -1.67
N HIS A 179 20.62 22.35 -2.26
CA HIS A 179 21.93 21.89 -2.71
C HIS A 179 22.71 21.16 -1.59
N VAL A 180 22.62 21.65 -0.36
CA VAL A 180 23.30 21.07 0.81
C VAL A 180 22.79 19.66 1.12
N VAL A 181 21.48 19.42 1.02
CA VAL A 181 20.90 18.10 1.28
C VAL A 181 21.21 17.13 0.14
N ALA A 182 21.14 17.61 -1.11
CA ALA A 182 21.51 16.83 -2.28
C ALA A 182 22.99 16.42 -2.26
N GLU A 183 23.88 17.36 -1.92
CA GLU A 183 25.31 17.10 -1.79
C GLU A 183 25.62 16.14 -0.63
N LYS A 184 24.95 16.28 0.52
CA LYS A 184 25.08 15.32 1.64
C LYS A 184 24.65 13.90 1.22
N ALA A 185 23.60 13.77 0.41
CA ALA A 185 23.17 12.47 -0.11
C ALA A 185 24.20 11.88 -1.09
N ARG A 186 24.69 12.69 -2.04
CA ARG A 186 25.68 12.29 -3.06
C ARG A 186 27.06 12.00 -2.48
N ALA A 187 27.52 12.74 -1.47
CA ALA A 187 28.81 12.54 -0.83
C ALA A 187 28.96 11.12 -0.22
N ARG A 188 27.84 10.53 0.22
CA ARG A 188 27.80 9.15 0.74
C ARG A 188 28.01 8.09 -0.35
N GLN A 189 27.75 8.44 -1.61
CA GLN A 189 28.03 7.61 -2.76
C GLN A 189 29.50 7.70 -3.18
N VAL A 190 30.06 8.92 -3.25
CA VAL A 190 31.45 9.15 -3.71
C VAL A 190 32.48 8.42 -2.83
N GLN A 191 32.20 8.21 -1.54
CA GLN A 191 33.06 7.39 -0.67
C GLN A 191 33.15 5.91 -1.07
N ALA A 192 32.21 5.38 -1.87
CA ALA A 192 32.19 3.99 -2.33
C ALA A 192 32.86 3.79 -3.72
N ASP A 193 33.12 4.89 -4.45
CA ASP A 193 33.47 4.88 -5.88
C ASP A 193 34.96 4.65 -6.20
N THR A 194 35.83 4.42 -5.20
CA THR A 194 37.28 4.33 -5.46
C THR A 194 37.76 3.06 -6.16
N ALA A 195 36.88 2.15 -6.63
CA ALA A 195 37.31 0.94 -7.34
C ALA A 195 36.19 0.23 -8.15
N SER A 196 36.07 0.48 -9.47
CA SER A 196 35.92 -0.55 -10.54
C SER A 196 35.56 0.06 -11.91
N GLU A 197 35.93 -0.62 -13.01
CA GLU A 197 35.83 -0.13 -14.40
C GLU A 197 34.49 -0.40 -15.13
N ARG A 198 33.46 -1.00 -14.48
CA ARG A 198 32.18 -1.33 -15.16
C ARG A 198 30.97 -0.55 -14.58
N PRO A 199 30.20 0.19 -15.40
CA PRO A 199 29.17 1.13 -14.93
C PRO A 199 27.97 0.48 -14.22
N LEU A 200 27.65 -0.78 -14.53
CA LEU A 200 26.59 -1.54 -13.82
C LEU A 200 27.07 -2.04 -12.45
N TRP A 201 28.32 -2.49 -12.35
CA TRP A 201 28.88 -2.99 -11.09
C TRP A 201 29.14 -1.87 -10.09
N VAL A 202 29.52 -0.69 -10.57
CA VAL A 202 29.62 0.54 -9.76
C VAL A 202 28.25 0.91 -9.17
N ALA A 203 27.19 0.87 -9.99
CA ALA A 203 25.82 1.11 -9.55
C ALA A 203 25.34 0.11 -8.47
N VAL A 204 25.60 -1.19 -8.66
CA VAL A 204 25.27 -2.23 -7.67
C VAL A 204 26.06 -2.01 -6.37
N LYS A 205 27.34 -1.67 -6.47
CA LYS A 205 28.21 -1.41 -5.31
C LYS A 205 27.82 -0.14 -4.56
N ALA A 206 27.36 0.89 -5.26
CA ALA A 206 26.82 2.12 -4.67
C ALA A 206 25.55 1.85 -3.86
N LEU A 207 24.65 1.01 -4.37
CA LEU A 207 23.46 0.56 -3.64
C LEU A 207 23.78 -0.42 -2.51
N ALA A 208 24.94 -1.08 -2.57
CA ALA A 208 25.43 -1.99 -1.53
C ALA A 208 26.15 -1.28 -0.37
N ASN A 209 26.18 0.05 -0.32
CA ASN A 209 26.68 0.78 0.85
C ASN A 209 25.76 0.52 2.05
N THR A 210 26.32 0.17 3.21
CA THR A 210 25.57 -0.12 4.44
C THR A 210 24.55 0.96 4.80
N HIS A 211 24.86 2.24 4.60
CA HIS A 211 23.91 3.33 4.85
C HIS A 211 22.70 3.29 3.92
N VAL A 212 22.93 2.98 2.63
CA VAL A 212 21.88 2.86 1.63
C VAL A 212 21.03 1.62 1.91
N ILE A 213 21.67 0.49 2.25
CA ILE A 213 20.98 -0.75 2.63
C ILE A 213 20.06 -0.51 3.83
N ILE A 214 20.53 0.17 4.89
CA ILE A 214 19.70 0.47 6.06
C ILE A 214 18.53 1.38 5.71
N TYR A 215 18.76 2.39 4.86
CA TYR A 215 17.69 3.27 4.40
C TYR A 215 16.65 2.51 3.57
N LEU A 216 17.09 1.66 2.63
CA LEU A 216 16.20 0.81 1.84
C LEU A 216 15.47 -0.22 2.69
N ALA A 217 16.12 -0.79 3.70
CA ALA A 217 15.47 -1.65 4.67
C ALA A 217 14.41 -0.89 5.49
N SER A 218 14.67 0.37 5.82
CA SER A 218 13.69 1.24 6.52
C SER A 218 12.46 1.50 5.64
N VAL A 219 12.66 1.67 4.33
CA VAL A 219 11.56 1.74 3.36
C VAL A 219 10.77 0.43 3.34
N THR A 220 11.44 -0.72 3.32
CA THR A 220 10.77 -2.03 3.38
C THR A 220 9.95 -2.20 4.66
N VAL A 221 10.46 -1.75 5.81
CA VAL A 221 9.71 -1.77 7.09
C VAL A 221 8.50 -0.85 7.06
N MET A 222 8.62 0.36 6.52
CA MET A 222 7.45 1.22 6.27
C MET A 222 6.43 0.52 5.34
N GLY A 223 6.92 -0.21 4.32
CA GLY A 223 6.10 -1.04 3.45
C GLY A 223 5.39 -2.17 4.20
N PHE A 224 6.09 -2.86 5.10
CA PHE A 224 5.53 -3.89 5.97
C PHE A 224 4.34 -3.34 6.77
N GLY A 225 4.53 -2.21 7.45
CA GLY A 225 3.45 -1.58 8.20
C GLY A 225 2.28 -1.14 7.31
N ALA A 226 2.57 -0.61 6.12
CA ALA A 226 1.55 -0.27 5.15
C ALA A 226 0.76 -1.50 4.65
N GLY A 227 1.40 -2.67 4.55
CA GLY A 227 0.74 -3.94 4.20
C GLY A 227 -0.25 -4.39 5.26
N VAL A 228 0.19 -4.40 6.52
CA VAL A 228 -0.67 -4.72 7.69
C VAL A 228 -1.95 -3.88 7.67
N ILE A 229 -1.80 -2.56 7.49
CA ILE A 229 -2.92 -1.63 7.46
C ILE A 229 -3.81 -1.86 6.24
N PHE A 230 -3.21 -1.98 5.06
CA PHE A 230 -3.95 -2.11 3.81
C PHE A 230 -4.85 -3.34 3.81
N SER A 231 -4.38 -4.46 4.37
CA SER A 231 -5.14 -5.70 4.43
C SER A 231 -6.16 -5.76 5.56
N PHE A 232 -5.84 -5.23 6.74
CA PHE A 232 -6.62 -5.54 7.95
C PHE A 232 -7.28 -4.35 8.63
N LEU A 233 -7.01 -3.10 8.21
CA LEU A 233 -7.62 -1.93 8.86
C LEU A 233 -9.15 -1.94 8.74
N TYR A 234 -9.67 -2.12 7.52
CA TYR A 234 -11.12 -2.11 7.31
C TYR A 234 -11.81 -3.30 7.97
N TRP A 235 -11.17 -4.47 7.98
CA TRP A 235 -11.67 -5.63 8.72
C TRP A 235 -11.73 -5.33 10.22
N HIS A 236 -10.66 -4.80 10.81
CA HIS A 236 -10.66 -4.43 12.22
C HIS A 236 -11.76 -3.40 12.55
N LEU A 237 -11.98 -2.40 11.68
CA LEU A 237 -13.07 -1.44 11.87
C LEU A 237 -14.44 -2.08 11.72
N GLN A 238 -14.61 -3.05 10.82
CA GLN A 238 -15.85 -3.81 10.67
C GLN A 238 -16.16 -4.61 11.95
N ASP A 239 -15.15 -5.21 12.59
CA ASP A 239 -15.32 -5.91 13.87
C ASP A 239 -15.74 -4.96 15.01
N LEU A 240 -15.36 -3.68 14.93
CA LEU A 240 -15.81 -2.62 15.83
C LEU A 240 -17.16 -2.00 15.44
N GLY A 241 -17.83 -2.52 14.41
CA GLY A 241 -19.13 -2.02 13.93
C GLY A 241 -19.05 -0.84 12.94
N GLY A 242 -17.89 -0.62 12.31
CA GLY A 242 -17.71 0.38 11.26
C GLY A 242 -18.52 0.08 10.00
N SER A 243 -19.21 1.10 9.46
CA SER A 243 -20.01 0.96 8.25
C SER A 243 -19.20 1.15 6.97
N PRO A 244 -19.67 0.65 5.80
CA PRO A 244 -19.01 0.90 4.51
C PRO A 244 -18.84 2.39 4.15
N VAL A 245 -19.78 3.26 4.58
CA VAL A 245 -19.66 4.72 4.42
C VAL A 245 -18.44 5.25 5.16
N LEU A 246 -18.18 4.79 6.39
CA LEU A 246 -17.00 5.18 7.15
C LEU A 246 -15.71 4.81 6.39
N PHE A 247 -15.65 3.64 5.76
CA PHE A 247 -14.49 3.23 4.96
C PHE A 247 -14.26 4.18 3.77
N GLY A 248 -15.35 4.60 3.12
CA GLY A 248 -15.32 5.62 2.09
C GLY A 248 -14.81 6.98 2.60
N ILE A 249 -15.30 7.45 3.74
CA ILE A 249 -14.85 8.71 4.38
C ILE A 249 -13.36 8.63 4.72
N LEU A 250 -12.90 7.50 5.26
CA LEU A 250 -11.49 7.29 5.57
C LEU A 250 -10.61 7.38 4.33
N SER A 251 -11.03 6.77 3.22
CA SER A 251 -10.29 6.88 1.96
C SER A 251 -10.17 8.34 1.50
N VAL A 252 -11.25 9.13 1.56
CA VAL A 252 -11.22 10.56 1.20
C VAL A 252 -10.28 11.33 2.11
N VAL A 253 -10.37 11.15 3.42
CA VAL A 253 -9.51 11.83 4.40
C VAL A 253 -8.03 11.47 4.17
N ASN A 254 -7.71 10.21 3.85
CA ASN A 254 -6.36 9.77 3.53
C ASN A 254 -5.80 10.49 2.31
N HIS A 255 -6.53 10.46 1.19
CA HIS A 255 -6.03 11.01 -0.06
C HIS A 255 -6.00 12.54 -0.01
N ALA A 256 -6.96 13.18 0.65
CA ALA A 256 -6.93 14.63 0.87
C ALA A 256 -5.72 15.05 1.71
N SER A 257 -5.39 14.32 2.79
CA SER A 257 -4.21 14.63 3.60
C SER A 257 -2.90 14.35 2.86
N GLU A 258 -2.85 13.32 2.02
CA GLU A 258 -1.70 13.01 1.16
C GLU A 258 -1.43 14.16 0.16
N ILE A 259 -2.48 14.65 -0.49
CA ILE A 259 -2.44 15.82 -1.39
C ILE A 259 -1.86 17.04 -0.67
N VAL A 260 -2.40 17.35 0.52
CA VAL A 260 -1.92 18.48 1.32
C VAL A 260 -0.45 18.28 1.70
N ALA A 261 -0.06 17.08 2.10
CA ALA A 261 1.30 16.76 2.50
C ALA A 261 2.32 16.97 1.38
N TYR A 262 1.98 16.63 0.13
CA TYR A 262 2.87 16.81 -1.03
C TYR A 262 3.34 18.25 -1.24
N PHE A 263 2.58 19.25 -0.78
CA PHE A 263 3.02 20.66 -0.82
C PHE A 263 4.13 20.97 0.19
N PHE A 264 4.24 20.20 1.27
CA PHE A 264 5.18 20.45 2.37
C PHE A 264 6.36 19.45 2.41
N THR A 265 6.32 18.36 1.64
CA THR A 265 7.33 17.29 1.69
C THR A 265 8.76 17.79 1.51
N PHE A 266 9.03 18.61 0.48
CA PHE A 266 10.39 19.13 0.24
C PHE A 266 10.84 20.15 1.30
N GLN A 267 9.91 20.92 1.90
CA GLN A 267 10.25 21.79 3.03
C GLN A 267 10.73 20.98 4.24
N ILE A 268 10.05 19.86 4.53
CA ILE A 268 10.41 18.95 5.61
C ILE A 268 11.74 18.26 5.31
N ILE A 269 11.91 17.74 4.09
CA ILE A 269 13.14 17.12 3.60
C ILE A 269 14.33 18.09 3.68
N ASN A 270 14.16 19.35 3.28
CA ASN A 270 15.23 20.34 3.33
C ASN A 270 15.62 20.71 4.76
N LYS A 271 14.65 20.70 5.68
CA LYS A 271 14.88 21.01 7.09
C LYS A 271 15.58 19.89 7.86
N PHE A 272 15.19 18.64 7.63
CA PHE A 272 15.65 17.51 8.45
C PHE A 272 16.58 16.54 7.71
N GLY A 273 16.58 16.54 6.37
CA GLY A 273 17.28 15.58 5.52
C GLY A 273 16.56 14.24 5.39
N HIS A 274 16.83 13.50 4.31
CA HIS A 274 16.12 12.26 3.95
C HIS A 274 16.09 11.20 5.07
N VAL A 275 17.22 10.97 5.75
CA VAL A 275 17.33 9.92 6.78
C VAL A 275 16.51 10.22 8.02
N LYS A 276 16.59 11.44 8.57
CA LYS A 276 15.83 11.81 9.77
C LYS A 276 14.34 11.84 9.50
N VAL A 277 13.94 12.32 8.32
CA VAL A 277 12.53 12.29 7.88
C VAL A 277 11.98 10.86 7.87
N MET A 278 12.75 9.89 7.34
CA MET A 278 12.34 8.48 7.36
C MET A 278 12.07 7.97 8.78
N TYR A 279 12.96 8.27 9.74
CA TYR A 279 12.78 7.85 11.14
C TYR A 279 11.66 8.57 11.88
N ILE A 280 11.36 9.83 11.52
CA ILE A 280 10.18 10.54 12.01
C ILE A 280 8.92 9.80 11.53
N CYS A 281 8.85 9.44 10.24
CA CYS A 281 7.72 8.69 9.68
C CYS A 281 7.57 7.29 10.30
N LEU A 282 8.67 6.56 10.55
CA LEU A 282 8.64 5.30 11.30
C LEU A 282 8.07 5.50 12.72
N GLY A 283 8.49 6.55 13.42
CA GLY A 283 7.96 6.89 14.75
C GLY A 283 6.46 7.21 14.72
N VAL A 284 6.02 7.95 13.70
CA VAL A 284 4.60 8.21 13.44
C VAL A 284 3.83 6.90 13.22
N ASN A 285 4.40 5.95 12.49
CA ASN A 285 3.78 4.64 12.25
C ASN A 285 3.65 3.80 13.54
N VAL A 286 4.67 3.83 14.41
CA VAL A 286 4.62 3.18 15.73
C VAL A 286 3.48 3.75 16.58
N VAL A 287 3.36 5.07 16.66
CA VAL A 287 2.29 5.74 17.41
C VAL A 287 0.92 5.35 16.83
N ARG A 288 0.80 5.33 15.50
CA ARG A 288 -0.43 4.92 14.82
C ARG A 288 -0.84 3.50 15.19
N PHE A 289 0.08 2.54 15.12
CA PHE A 289 -0.20 1.16 15.49
C PHE A 289 -0.56 0.99 16.97
N LEU A 290 0.08 1.76 17.86
CA LEU A 290 -0.26 1.78 19.27
C LEU A 290 -1.71 2.23 19.49
N ILE A 291 -2.11 3.33 18.87
CA ILE A 291 -3.47 3.86 19.02
C ILE A 291 -4.50 2.88 18.39
N LEU A 292 -4.19 2.29 17.23
CA LEU A 292 -5.05 1.28 16.61
C LEU A 292 -5.22 0.03 17.48
N SER A 293 -4.19 -0.38 18.24
CA SER A 293 -4.30 -1.55 19.13
C SER A 293 -5.25 -1.36 20.32
N TRP A 294 -5.62 -0.12 20.65
CA TRP A 294 -6.53 0.24 21.75
C TRP A 294 -7.79 0.95 21.23
N LEU A 295 -8.11 0.78 19.95
CA LEU A 295 -9.23 1.44 19.34
C LEU A 295 -10.54 0.69 19.68
N ASP A 296 -11.43 1.34 20.42
CA ASP A 296 -12.77 0.80 20.69
C ASP A 296 -13.85 1.43 19.80
N ASN A 297 -13.65 2.70 19.40
CA ASN A 297 -14.59 3.44 18.57
C ASN A 297 -14.05 3.56 17.12
N PRO A 298 -14.77 3.05 16.11
CA PRO A 298 -14.28 3.05 14.74
C PRO A 298 -14.11 4.45 14.14
N TRP A 299 -14.81 5.48 14.64
CA TRP A 299 -14.67 6.85 14.14
C TRP A 299 -13.38 7.54 14.57
N MET A 300 -12.73 7.06 15.64
CA MET A 300 -11.46 7.62 16.14
C MET A 300 -10.27 7.37 15.21
N VAL A 301 -10.44 6.58 14.15
CA VAL A 301 -9.40 6.35 13.14
C VAL A 301 -9.24 7.52 12.14
N LEU A 302 -10.21 8.44 12.07
CA LEU A 302 -10.17 9.58 11.13
C LEU A 302 -8.91 10.47 11.31
N PRO A 303 -8.54 10.91 12.53
CA PRO A 303 -7.29 11.64 12.74
C PRO A 303 -6.03 10.82 12.38
N LEU A 304 -6.06 9.51 12.63
CA LEU A 304 -4.96 8.61 12.26
C LEU A 304 -4.80 8.49 10.75
N GLN A 305 -5.88 8.71 10.00
CA GLN A 305 -5.88 8.69 8.55
C GLN A 305 -5.25 9.95 7.96
N ILE A 306 -5.42 11.10 8.61
CA ILE A 306 -4.69 12.33 8.27
C ILE A 306 -3.19 12.09 8.43
N LEU A 307 -2.80 11.56 9.59
CA LEU A 307 -1.41 11.23 9.91
C LEU A 307 -0.81 10.23 8.91
N GLN A 308 -1.61 9.25 8.49
CA GLN A 308 -1.21 8.26 7.49
C GLN A 308 -0.93 8.87 6.13
N GLY A 309 -1.85 9.67 5.58
CA GLY A 309 -1.64 10.30 4.27
C GLY A 309 -0.40 11.20 4.28
N PHE A 310 -0.17 11.93 5.38
CA PHE A 310 1.02 12.76 5.55
C PHE A 310 2.32 11.95 5.61
N ALA A 311 2.34 10.87 6.40
CA ALA A 311 3.48 9.98 6.52
C ALA A 311 3.78 9.28 5.18
N LEU A 312 2.76 8.80 4.48
CA LEU A 312 2.89 8.11 3.20
C LEU A 312 3.48 9.01 2.12
N ALA A 313 2.92 10.22 1.94
CA ALA A 313 3.44 11.20 0.97
C ALA A 313 4.91 11.55 1.26
N THR A 314 5.23 11.76 2.54
CA THR A 314 6.57 12.15 2.97
C THR A 314 7.58 11.01 2.80
N VAL A 315 7.21 9.77 3.15
CA VAL A 315 8.06 8.59 2.94
C VAL A 315 8.32 8.37 1.46
N TRP A 316 7.28 8.44 0.63
CA TRP A 316 7.43 8.24 -0.81
C TRP A 316 8.31 9.32 -1.44
N ALA A 317 8.07 10.60 -1.12
CA ALA A 317 8.88 11.72 -1.58
C ALA A 317 10.34 11.61 -1.12
N SER A 318 10.58 11.31 0.17
CA SER A 318 11.94 11.18 0.71
C SER A 318 12.67 9.98 0.11
N ALA A 319 12.00 8.84 -0.03
CA ALA A 319 12.62 7.62 -0.53
C ALA A 319 12.95 7.71 -2.02
N SER A 320 12.00 8.22 -2.80
CA SER A 320 12.18 8.39 -4.24
C SER A 320 13.18 9.51 -4.56
N SER A 321 13.18 10.63 -3.82
CA SER A 321 14.24 11.65 -3.93
C SER A 321 15.63 11.10 -3.55
N TYR A 322 15.73 10.41 -2.41
CA TYR A 322 17.01 9.87 -1.93
C TYR A 322 17.63 8.90 -2.95
N ILE A 323 16.82 7.96 -3.46
CA ILE A 323 17.34 6.95 -4.38
C ILE A 323 17.70 7.52 -5.75
N SER A 324 16.96 8.52 -6.26
CA SER A 324 17.32 9.26 -7.49
C SER A 324 18.64 10.04 -7.31
N LEU A 325 18.88 10.61 -6.13
CA LEU A 325 20.10 11.40 -5.88
C LEU A 325 21.37 10.56 -5.80
N ILE A 326 21.28 9.32 -5.32
CA ILE A 326 22.42 8.39 -5.19
C ILE A 326 22.54 7.43 -6.38
N ALA A 327 21.59 7.43 -7.31
CA ALA A 327 21.65 6.60 -8.49
C ALA A 327 22.40 7.37 -9.59
N PRO A 328 23.40 6.76 -10.24
CA PRO A 328 23.95 7.29 -11.48
C PRO A 328 22.86 7.55 -12.53
N PRO A 329 23.00 8.58 -13.39
CA PRO A 329 21.97 8.96 -14.35
C PRO A 329 21.45 7.79 -15.21
N HIS A 330 22.32 6.87 -15.61
CA HIS A 330 21.99 5.72 -16.47
C HIS A 330 21.20 4.60 -15.77
N ILE A 331 21.07 4.61 -14.43
CA ILE A 331 20.30 3.60 -13.69
C ILE A 331 19.23 4.19 -12.76
N LYS A 332 18.97 5.51 -12.80
CA LYS A 332 17.94 6.17 -11.97
C LYS A 332 16.58 5.45 -12.05
N SER A 333 16.14 5.11 -13.26
CA SER A 333 14.88 4.39 -13.50
C SER A 333 14.86 3.02 -12.84
N SER A 334 15.90 2.21 -13.04
CA SER A 334 16.05 0.90 -12.39
C SER A 334 16.06 1.00 -10.87
N ALA A 335 16.69 2.04 -10.31
CA ALA A 335 16.71 2.27 -8.87
C ALA A 335 15.30 2.57 -8.33
N GLN A 336 14.49 3.39 -9.01
CA GLN A 336 13.10 3.62 -8.62
C GLN A 336 12.24 2.35 -8.66
N TYR A 337 12.46 1.47 -9.63
CA TYR A 337 11.77 0.17 -9.66
C TYR A 337 12.19 -0.73 -8.50
N LEU A 338 13.48 -0.73 -8.14
CA LEU A 338 13.94 -1.43 -6.94
C LEU A 338 13.26 -0.87 -5.69
N LEU A 339 13.11 0.45 -5.58
CA LEU A 339 12.39 1.08 -4.48
C LEU A 339 10.92 0.64 -4.42
N GLN A 340 10.22 0.63 -5.56
CA GLN A 340 8.84 0.14 -5.66
C GLN A 340 8.72 -1.33 -5.24
N LEU A 341 9.64 -2.17 -5.71
CA LEU A 341 9.69 -3.59 -5.36
C LEU A 341 9.86 -3.78 -3.84
N LEU A 342 10.75 -3.02 -3.21
CA LEU A 342 11.01 -3.12 -1.77
C LEU A 342 9.82 -2.64 -0.94
N TYR A 343 9.19 -1.51 -1.31
CA TYR A 343 8.05 -0.97 -0.56
C TYR A 343 6.76 -1.74 -0.83
N HIS A 344 6.30 -1.78 -2.09
CA HIS A 344 5.01 -2.36 -2.47
C HIS A 344 5.03 -3.88 -2.60
N GLY A 345 6.11 -4.44 -3.14
CA GLY A 345 6.23 -5.89 -3.31
C GLY A 345 6.59 -6.59 -2.01
N VAL A 346 7.86 -6.46 -1.60
CA VAL A 346 8.41 -7.16 -0.44
C VAL A 346 7.77 -6.66 0.85
N GLY A 347 7.81 -5.35 1.12
CA GLY A 347 7.27 -4.74 2.34
C GLY A 347 5.79 -5.03 2.51
N LYS A 348 4.92 -4.42 1.68
CA LYS A 348 3.48 -4.57 1.82
C LYS A 348 3.02 -6.03 1.69
N GLY A 349 3.62 -6.81 0.77
CA GLY A 349 3.30 -8.22 0.60
C GLY A 349 3.59 -9.06 1.85
N ILE A 350 4.82 -9.00 2.36
CA ILE A 350 5.19 -9.73 3.59
C ILE A 350 4.39 -9.23 4.79
N GLY A 351 4.17 -7.93 4.92
CA GLY A 351 3.35 -7.35 5.97
C GLY A 351 1.94 -7.94 6.01
N SER A 352 1.31 -8.07 4.85
CA SER A 352 -0.04 -8.62 4.71
C SER A 352 -0.08 -10.12 5.05
N ILE A 353 0.89 -10.91 4.57
CA ILE A 353 0.96 -12.35 4.84
C ILE A 353 1.24 -12.61 6.32
N ALA A 354 2.23 -11.90 6.90
CA ALA A 354 2.61 -12.06 8.28
C ALA A 354 1.47 -11.68 9.24
N SER A 355 0.77 -10.57 8.98
CA SER A 355 -0.38 -10.19 9.79
C SER A 355 -1.55 -11.15 9.64
N GLY A 356 -1.84 -11.67 8.43
CA GLY A 356 -2.84 -12.72 8.25
C GLY A 356 -2.55 -13.98 9.06
N ALA A 357 -1.29 -14.41 9.10
CA ALA A 357 -0.86 -15.55 9.91
C ALA A 357 -0.94 -15.28 11.43
N VAL A 358 -0.72 -14.04 11.87
CA VAL A 358 -0.90 -13.66 13.28
C VAL A 358 -2.38 -13.64 13.65
N ILE A 359 -3.25 -13.13 12.77
CA ILE A 359 -4.70 -13.03 13.00
C ILE A 359 -5.33 -14.40 13.15
N SER A 360 -4.89 -15.38 12.34
CA SER A 360 -5.44 -16.73 12.39
C SER A 360 -5.21 -17.44 13.72
N VAL A 361 -4.20 -17.03 14.49
CA VAL A 361 -3.85 -17.62 15.80
C VAL A 361 -4.26 -16.74 16.97
N LEU A 362 -4.04 -15.43 16.89
CA LEU A 362 -4.16 -14.49 18.01
C LEU A 362 -5.33 -13.49 17.85
N GLY A 363 -5.93 -13.38 16.66
CA GLY A 363 -6.99 -12.42 16.36
C GLY A 363 -6.50 -11.01 15.98
N ASN A 364 -7.44 -10.17 15.52
CA ASN A 364 -7.17 -8.87 14.88
C ASN A 364 -6.47 -7.83 15.80
N GLY A 365 -6.82 -7.77 17.08
CA GLY A 365 -6.26 -6.76 18.01
C GLY A 365 -4.75 -6.91 18.25
N TYR A 366 -4.22 -8.13 18.24
CA TYR A 366 -2.82 -8.40 18.56
C TYR A 366 -1.85 -8.07 17.42
N VAL A 367 -2.34 -8.03 16.17
CA VAL A 367 -1.51 -7.64 15.02
C VAL A 367 -0.91 -6.26 15.21
N TYR A 368 -1.75 -5.27 15.53
CA TYR A 368 -1.28 -3.89 15.67
C TYR A 368 -0.31 -3.73 16.84
N TYR A 369 -0.51 -4.51 17.92
CA TYR A 369 0.41 -4.55 19.06
C TYR A 369 1.79 -5.12 18.69
N ILE A 370 1.83 -6.19 17.89
CA ILE A 370 3.08 -6.80 17.42
C ILE A 370 3.78 -5.85 16.43
N SER A 371 3.03 -5.28 15.48
CA SER A 371 3.57 -4.36 14.48
C SER A 371 4.20 -3.12 15.10
N LYS A 372 3.59 -2.49 16.13
CA LYS A 372 4.24 -1.35 16.82
C LYS A 372 5.57 -1.74 17.47
N SER A 373 5.67 -2.96 18.00
CA SER A 373 6.82 -3.41 18.78
C SER A 373 7.98 -3.73 17.83
N PHE A 374 7.67 -4.31 16.68
CA PHE A 374 8.60 -4.53 15.59
C PHE A 374 9.16 -3.20 15.04
N ASP A 375 8.28 -2.27 14.63
CA ASP A 375 8.69 -0.98 14.06
C ASP A 375 9.54 -0.16 15.06
N ALA A 376 9.15 -0.15 16.35
CA ALA A 376 9.88 0.57 17.39
C ALA A 376 11.28 -0.01 17.65
N SER A 377 11.38 -1.34 17.69
CA SER A 377 12.66 -2.04 17.89
C SER A 377 13.57 -1.80 16.69
N TYR A 378 13.06 -1.96 15.46
CA TYR A 378 13.82 -1.71 14.24
C TYR A 378 14.34 -0.26 14.18
N LYS A 379 13.45 0.71 14.44
CA LYS A 379 13.82 2.13 14.46
C LYS A 379 14.95 2.39 15.46
N THR A 380 14.81 1.91 16.70
CA THR A 380 15.81 2.18 17.76
C THR A 380 17.18 1.62 17.37
N LEU A 381 17.22 0.36 16.89
CA LEU A 381 18.46 -0.30 16.47
C LEU A 381 19.16 0.43 15.31
N THR A 382 18.39 0.84 14.30
CA THR A 382 18.94 1.46 13.09
C THR A 382 19.30 2.94 13.29
N GLU A 383 18.54 3.66 14.12
CA GLU A 383 18.83 5.03 14.50
C GLU A 383 20.11 5.12 15.34
N GLU A 384 20.29 4.23 16.32
CA GLU A 384 21.52 4.14 17.11
C GLU A 384 22.74 3.83 16.23
N TYR A 385 22.59 2.87 15.30
CA TYR A 385 23.63 2.53 14.35
C TYR A 385 24.01 3.74 13.47
N ILE A 386 23.05 4.43 12.86
CA ILE A 386 23.35 5.59 11.99
C ILE A 386 23.98 6.74 12.80
N ASN A 387 23.48 7.00 14.01
CA ASN A 387 24.04 8.05 14.87
C ASN A 387 25.48 7.75 15.31
N SER A 388 25.89 6.48 15.33
CA SER A 388 27.27 6.08 15.62
C SER A 388 28.27 6.51 14.54
N PHE A 389 27.84 6.62 13.28
CA PHE A 389 28.65 7.09 12.14
C PHE A 389 28.63 8.60 11.94
N GLU A 390 27.60 9.31 12.40
CA GLU A 390 27.53 10.79 12.31
C GLU A 390 28.37 11.50 13.38
N LYS A 391 29.01 10.78 14.32
CA LYS A 391 29.95 11.40 15.27
C LYS A 391 31.24 11.81 14.54
N PRO A 392 31.71 13.07 14.68
CA PRO A 392 33.01 13.46 14.14
C PRO A 392 34.10 12.56 14.74
N PRO A 393 35.20 12.29 14.00
CA PRO A 393 36.32 11.53 14.55
C PRO A 393 36.71 12.15 15.89
N ARG A 394 36.83 11.34 16.95
CA ARG A 394 37.31 11.82 18.24
C ARG A 394 38.61 12.56 17.97
N ASN A 395 38.69 13.82 18.38
CA ASN A 395 39.96 14.54 18.46
C ASN A 395 40.92 13.64 19.22
N VAL A 396 41.89 13.05 18.51
CA VAL A 396 43.00 12.36 19.15
C VAL A 396 43.79 13.47 19.84
N PRO A 397 43.84 13.52 21.18
CA PRO A 397 44.65 14.51 21.86
C PRO A 397 46.10 14.09 21.68
N GLY A 398 46.84 14.81 20.82
CA GLY A 398 48.29 14.61 20.67
C GLY A 398 48.75 14.43 19.22
N ALA A 399 48.65 15.49 18.43
CA ALA A 399 49.52 15.72 17.28
C ALA A 399 49.74 17.23 17.16
N GLN A 400 50.66 17.74 17.98
CA GLN A 400 51.37 19.00 17.73
C GLN A 400 52.77 18.65 17.26
#